data_AF-A0A969B0F9-F1
#
_entry.id   AF-A0A969B0F9-F1
#
_cell.length_a   1.000
_cell.length_b   1.000
_cell.length_c   1.000
_cell.angle_alpha   90.00
_cell.angle_beta   90.00
_cell.angle_gamma   90.00
#
_symmetry.space_group_name_H-M   'P 1'
#
loop_
_entity.id
_entity.type
_entity.pdbx_description
1 polymer ?
#
loop_
_entity_poly.entity_id
_entity_poly.type
_entity_poly.pdbx_seq_one_letter_code
_entity_poly.pdbx_strand_id
1 'polypeptide(L)' 'MALSNAIQFIHRLKADQQYRSHVYQKSKEEVLNHYGFDEIEFENALYMQLLKCQTYEEAEVVLQIKMCFSML' A
#
# COMPACT_ATOMS: atom_id res chain seq x y z
N MET A 1 -13.79 5.42 -5.90
CA MET A 1 -13.04 6.70 -5.99
C MET A 1 -12.14 6.95 -4.77
N ALA A 2 -11.97 6.01 -3.84
CA ALA A 2 -10.86 6.05 -2.89
C ALA A 2 -10.14 4.68 -2.77
N LEU A 3 -10.86 3.55 -2.91
CA LEU A 3 -10.25 2.23 -3.23
C LEU A 3 -9.32 2.24 -4.46
N SER A 4 -9.66 2.96 -5.53
CA SER A 4 -8.79 3.11 -6.70
C SER A 4 -7.47 3.81 -6.37
N ASN A 5 -7.49 4.76 -5.42
CA ASN A 5 -6.32 5.49 -4.98
C ASN A 5 -5.43 4.59 -4.12
N ALA A 6 -6.02 3.80 -3.23
CA ALA A 6 -5.31 2.78 -2.46
C ALA A 6 -4.61 1.75 -3.36
N ILE A 7 -5.27 1.30 -4.44
CA ILE A 7 -4.65 0.38 -5.43
C ILE A 7 -3.46 1.05 -6.13
N GLN A 8 -3.62 2.28 -6.63
CA GLN A 8 -2.54 3.02 -7.27
C GLN A 8 -1.38 3.29 -6.31
N PHE A 9 -1.69 3.59 -5.05
CA PHE A 9 -0.72 3.78 -3.99
C PHE A 9 0.12 2.52 -3.75
N ILE A 10 -0.52 1.34 -3.62
CA ILE A 10 0.20 0.06 -3.50
C ILE A 10 1.05 -0.21 -4.73
N HIS A 11 0.54 0.01 -5.94
CA HIS A 11 1.32 -0.17 -7.18
C HIS A 11 2.55 0.72 -7.21
N ARG A 12 2.42 1.97 -6.77
CA ARG A 12 3.54 2.90 -6.70
C ARG A 12 4.58 2.50 -5.65
N LEU A 13 4.13 2.01 -4.49
CA LEU A 13 5.03 1.44 -3.48
C LEU A 13 5.78 0.21 -4.01
N LYS A 14 5.13 -0.66 -4.78
CA LYS A 14 5.80 -1.84 -5.39
C LYS A 14 6.87 -1.41 -6.39
N ALA A 15 6.57 -0.43 -7.24
CA ALA A 15 7.42 -0.05 -8.36
C ALA A 15 8.59 0.86 -7.96
N ASP A 16 8.44 1.68 -6.91
CA ASP A 16 9.39 2.75 -6.60
C ASP A 16 9.91 2.65 -5.15
N GLN A 17 11.20 2.33 -5.02
CA GLN A 17 11.87 2.24 -3.72
C GLN A 17 12.05 3.60 -3.05
N GLN A 18 12.32 4.67 -3.80
CA GLN A 18 12.47 6.02 -3.23
C GLN A 18 11.13 6.52 -2.72
N TYR A 19 10.06 6.25 -3.45
CA TYR A 19 8.70 6.54 -3.03
C TYR A 19 8.34 5.85 -1.72
N ARG A 20 8.70 4.57 -1.55
CA ARG A 20 8.54 3.84 -0.28
C ARG A 20 9.24 4.55 0.88
N SER A 21 10.51 4.90 0.71
CA SER A 21 11.28 5.60 1.76
C SER A 21 10.64 6.92 2.16
N HIS A 22 10.11 7.69 1.20
CA HIS A 22 9.44 8.96 1.50
C HIS A 22 8.10 8.76 2.22
N VAL A 23 7.31 7.77 1.81
CA VAL A 23 6.04 7.44 2.47
C VAL A 23 6.29 6.97 3.90
N TYR A 24 7.35 6.20 4.15
CA TYR A 24 7.65 5.68 5.48
C TYR A 24 8.26 6.70 6.46
N GLN A 25 8.43 7.95 6.03
CA GLN A 25 8.79 9.07 6.90
C GLN A 25 7.58 9.87 7.40
N LYS A 26 6.37 9.55 6.89
CA LYS A 26 5.11 10.22 7.23
C LYS A 26 4.35 9.42 8.26
N SER A 27 3.50 10.09 9.03
CA SER A 27 2.55 9.40 9.91
C SER A 27 1.47 8.70 9.08
N LYS A 28 0.86 7.66 9.65
CA LYS A 28 -0.28 6.98 9.02
C LYS A 28 -1.40 7.95 8.63
N GLU A 29 -1.75 8.90 9.50
CA GLU A 29 -2.79 9.90 9.25
C GLU A 29 -2.45 10.82 8.06
N GLU A 30 -1.19 11.26 7.94
CA GLU A 30 -0.73 12.05 6.81
C GLU A 30 -0.85 11.28 5.49
N VAL A 31 -0.53 9.98 5.50
CA VAL A 31 -0.64 9.12 4.32
C VAL A 31 -2.11 8.96 3.91
N LEU A 32 -2.98 8.59 4.84
CA LEU A 32 -4.42 8.41 4.56
C LEU A 32 -5.05 9.69 4.00
N ASN A 33 -4.79 10.84 4.64
CA ASN A 33 -5.33 12.12 4.21
C ASN A 33 -4.75 12.60 2.87
N HIS A 34 -3.44 12.46 2.66
CA HIS A 34 -2.78 12.96 1.45
C HIS A 34 -3.18 12.18 0.19
N TYR A 35 -3.35 10.86 0.33
CA TYR A 35 -3.69 9.99 -0.80
C TYR A 35 -5.20 9.72 -0.94
N GLY A 36 -6.00 10.21 0.01
CA GLY A 36 -7.46 10.20 -0.08
C GLY A 36 -8.03 8.79 -0.09
N PHE A 37 -7.61 7.96 0.87
CA PHE A 37 -8.19 6.66 1.18
C PHE A 37 -8.14 6.41 2.69
N ASP A 38 -9.03 5.57 3.20
CA ASP A 38 -9.02 5.14 4.60
C ASP A 38 -8.33 3.78 4.80
N GLU A 39 -8.19 3.35 6.06
CA GLU A 39 -7.55 2.07 6.37
C GLU A 39 -8.28 0.87 5.77
N ILE A 40 -9.62 0.90 5.76
CA ILE A 40 -10.44 -0.20 5.26
C ILE A 40 -10.24 -0.34 3.75
N GLU A 41 -10.18 0.78 3.03
CA GLU A 41 -9.90 0.82 1.61
C GLU A 41 -8.48 0.36 1.29
N PHE A 42 -7.49 0.73 2.12
CA PHE A 42 -6.13 0.22 1.98
C PHE A 42 -6.05 -1.29 2.18
N GLU A 43 -6.69 -1.83 3.22
CA GLU A 43 -6.76 -3.27 3.46
C GLU A 43 -7.46 -4.00 2.32
N ASN A 44 -8.60 -3.49 1.85
CA ASN A 44 -9.31 -4.04 0.71
C ASN A 44 -8.43 -4.04 -0.55
N ALA A 45 -7.68 -2.96 -0.80
CA ALA A 45 -6.74 -2.89 -1.92
C ALA A 45 -5.62 -3.92 -1.80
N LEU A 46 -5.06 -4.13 -0.59
CA LEU A 46 -4.07 -5.19 -0.33
C LEU A 46 -4.64 -6.58 -0.62
N TYR A 47 -5.85 -6.88 -0.14
CA TYR A 47 -6.51 -8.16 -0.41
C TYR A 47 -6.70 -8.38 -1.92
N MET A 48 -7.14 -7.35 -2.64
CA MET A 48 -7.27 -7.43 -4.10
C MET A 48 -5.93 -7.65 -4.81
N GLN A 49 -4.82 -7.09 -4.30
CA GLN A 49 -3.49 -7.36 -4.86
C GLN A 49 -3.01 -8.78 -4.54
N LEU A 50 -3.25 -9.28 -3.33
CA LEU A 50 -2.87 -10.65 -2.95
C LEU A 50 -3.59 -11.69 -3.81
N LEU A 51 -4.89 -11.51 -4.07
CA LEU A 51 -5.67 -12.38 -4.96
C LEU A 51 -5.17 -12.39 -6.41
N LYS A 52 -4.42 -11.35 -6.82
CA LYS A 52 -3.85 -11.23 -8.16
C LYS A 52 -2.42 -11.77 -8.28
N CYS A 53 -1.75 -12.07 -7.16
CA CYS A 53 -0.39 -12.59 -7.16
C CYS A 53 -0.40 -14.00 -7.74
N GLN A 54 0.54 -14.29 -8.64
CA GLN A 54 0.71 -15.60 -9.27
C GLN A 54 1.90 -16.36 -8.69
N THR A 55 2.73 -15.67 -7.91
CA THR A 55 3.96 -16.19 -7.30
C THR A 55 4.06 -15.82 -5.82
N TYR A 56 4.87 -16.58 -5.07
CA TYR A 56 5.10 -16.30 -3.65
C TYR A 56 5.88 -15.00 -3.45
N GLU A 57 6.82 -14.71 -4.34
CA GLU A 57 7.63 -13.50 -4.34
C GLU A 57 6.75 -12.25 -4.50
N GLU A 58 5.76 -12.29 -5.38
CA GLU A 58 4.79 -11.19 -5.54
C GLU A 58 3.95 -10.98 -4.28
N ALA A 59 3.50 -12.08 -3.65
CA ALA A 59 2.74 -12.01 -2.42
C ALA A 59 3.58 -11.46 -1.26
N GLU A 60 4.86 -11.84 -1.17
CA GLU A 60 5.79 -11.35 -0.16
C GLU A 60 5.93 -9.83 -0.23
N VAL A 61 6.11 -9.26 -1.42
CA VAL A 61 6.21 -7.80 -1.59
C VAL A 61 4.94 -7.10 -1.09
N VAL A 62 3.75 -7.65 -1.36
CA VAL A 62 2.49 -7.08 -0.89
C VAL A 62 2.37 -7.18 0.64
N LEU A 63 2.80 -8.29 1.24
CA LEU A 63 2.84 -8.46 2.69
C LEU A 63 3.84 -7.53 3.37
N GLN A 64 4.99 -7.27 2.76
CA GLN A 64 5.96 -6.28 3.24
C GLN A 64 5.35 -4.88 3.25
N ILE A 65 4.62 -4.49 2.20
CA ILE A 65 3.90 -3.21 2.15
C ILE A 65 2.87 -3.12 3.28
N LYS A 66 2.11 -4.19 3.54
CA LYS A 66 1.16 -4.25 4.65
C LYS A 66 1.87 -4.04 5.99
N MET A 67 2.98 -4.75 6.22
CA MET A 67 3.76 -4.66 7.44
C MET A 67 4.31 -3.25 7.65
N CYS A 68 4.94 -2.67 6.64
CA CYS A 68 5.46 -1.31 6.73
C CYS A 68 4.36 -0.29 7.00
N PHE A 69 3.20 -0.41 6.35
CA PHE A 69 2.07 0.50 6.60
C PHE A 69 1.54 0.39 8.04
N SER A 70 1.55 -0.80 8.64
CA SER A 70 1.18 -0.98 10.05
C SER A 70 2.19 -0.39 11.06
N MET A 71 3.39 -0.04 10.59
CA MET A 71 4.45 0.58 11.41
C MET A 71 4.53 2.11 11.25
N LEU A 72 3.66 2.70 10.42
CA LEU A 72 3.47 4.16 10.29
C LEU A 72 2.56 4.70 11.39
#